data_AF-A0A0K2RVU7-F1
#
_entry.id   AF-A0A0K2RVU7-F1
#
_cell.length_a   1.000
_cell.length_b   1.000
_cell.length_c   1.000
_cell.angle_alpha   90.00
_cell.angle_beta   90.00
_cell.angle_gamma   90.00
#
_symmetry.space_group_name_H-M   'P 1'
#
loop_
_entity.id
_entity.type
_entity.pdbx_description
1 polymer ?
#
loop_
_entity_poly.entity_id
_entity_poly.type
_entity_poly.pdbx_seq_one_letter_code
_entity_poly.pdbx_strand_id
1 'polypeptide(L)'
;MAEMADLSVSLSLLLLIVVFSEVARRTALYLFQNRNWIIYVLELISTFQLCACTHELKLLAEVRGLDPQLALTLTYLISVVHGLSFHGAICNPTGTLEQLWHGALTRGCALTRISCQLIAAEAARRVMPHAWALALSDLHAQHSATGFKCASSPVNAPLLQAAAVELSCAFVMHTAVSKVEKVDEKYRVPAIAAVITILVYAGGHLTGAVFNPALAFSVQFPCPGNSFAEYSFVYWIGPVLGMTGSLLLFDKAIPAISGKRTNPKQLNSNGLKVKKMK
;
A
#
# COMPACT_ATOMS: atom_id res chain seq x y z
N MET A 1 -8.22 -28.86 -11.87
CA MET A 1 -7.28 -29.31 -10.80
C MET A 1 -6.05 -28.42 -10.72
N ALA A 2 -5.34 -28.14 -11.83
CA ALA A 2 -4.19 -27.22 -11.84
C ALA A 2 -4.51 -25.80 -11.33
N GLU A 3 -5.68 -25.25 -11.67
CA GLU A 3 -6.12 -23.93 -11.19
C GLU A 3 -6.29 -23.83 -9.67
N MET A 4 -6.86 -24.88 -9.05
CA MET A 4 -7.01 -24.92 -7.59
C MET A 4 -5.66 -25.10 -6.89
N ALA A 5 -4.71 -25.81 -7.52
CA ALA A 5 -3.37 -25.99 -6.99
C ALA A 5 -2.58 -24.67 -7.01
N ASP A 6 -2.57 -23.94 -8.13
CA ASP A 6 -1.90 -22.64 -8.22
C ASP A 6 -2.47 -21.65 -7.20
N LEU A 7 -3.80 -21.53 -7.13
CA LEU A 7 -4.47 -20.67 -6.16
C LEU A 7 -4.11 -21.07 -4.72
N SER A 8 -4.10 -22.37 -4.41
CA SER A 8 -3.73 -22.87 -3.08
C SER A 8 -2.28 -22.54 -2.71
N VAL A 9 -1.35 -22.65 -3.67
CA VAL A 9 0.06 -22.32 -3.48
C VAL A 9 0.23 -20.81 -3.28
N SER A 10 -0.41 -19.97 -4.11
CA SER A 10 -0.39 -18.51 -3.93
C SER A 10 -0.98 -18.08 -2.59
N LEU A 11 -2.12 -18.65 -2.18
CA LEU A 11 -2.72 -18.38 -0.86
C LEU A 11 -1.80 -18.81 0.29
N SER A 12 -1.12 -19.94 0.14
CA SER A 12 -0.15 -20.43 1.12
C SER A 12 1.07 -19.50 1.23
N LEU A 13 1.55 -18.99 0.09
CA LEU A 13 2.65 -18.03 0.06
C LEU A 13 2.24 -16.69 0.67
N LEU A 14 1.04 -16.17 0.37
CA LEU A 14 0.49 -14.98 1.01
C LEU A 14 0.40 -15.15 2.54
N LEU A 15 -0.12 -16.29 3.00
CA LEU A 15 -0.18 -16.60 4.42
C LEU A 15 1.22 -16.64 5.05
N LEU A 16 2.18 -17.29 4.38
CA LEU A 16 3.57 -17.38 4.85
C LEU A 16 4.20 -15.99 4.98
N ILE A 17 4.03 -15.11 3.99
CA ILE A 17 4.52 -13.73 4.03
C ILE A 17 3.93 -12.99 5.24
N VAL A 18 2.61 -13.06 5.43
CA VAL A 18 1.91 -12.41 6.54
C VAL A 18 2.39 -12.93 7.89
N VAL A 19 2.49 -14.25 8.06
CA VAL A 19 2.94 -14.88 9.31
C VAL A 19 4.39 -14.52 9.60
N PHE A 20 5.28 -14.60 8.60
CA PHE A 20 6.68 -14.23 8.75
C PHE A 20 6.82 -12.76 9.17
N SER A 21 6.13 -11.85 8.50
CA SER A 21 6.12 -10.42 8.84
C SER A 21 5.55 -10.17 10.23
N GLU A 22 4.53 -10.91 10.65
CA GLU A 22 3.96 -10.78 12.00
C GLU A 22 4.91 -11.27 13.09
N VAL A 23 5.56 -12.42 12.89
CA VAL A 23 6.60 -12.92 13.80
C VAL A 23 7.75 -11.91 13.89
N ALA A 24 8.19 -11.34 12.76
CA ALA A 24 9.24 -10.34 12.73
C ALA A 24 8.83 -9.06 13.49
N ARG A 25 7.61 -8.55 13.31
CA ARG A 25 7.10 -7.39 14.05
C ARG A 25 7.02 -7.66 15.55
N ARG A 26 6.45 -8.80 15.97
CA ARG A 26 6.35 -9.16 17.39
C ARG A 26 7.71 -9.32 18.02
N THR A 27 8.66 -9.92 17.31
CA THR A 27 10.05 -10.04 17.78
C THR A 27 10.70 -8.67 17.94
N ALA A 28 10.54 -7.77 16.96
CA ALA A 28 11.07 -6.41 17.05
C ALA A 28 10.46 -5.63 18.22
N LEU A 29 9.13 -5.74 18.41
CA LEU A 29 8.43 -5.12 19.54
C LEU A 29 8.88 -5.69 20.88
N TYR A 30 9.12 -7.00 20.97
CA TYR A 30 9.61 -7.66 22.18
C TYR A 30 11.05 -7.23 22.52
N LEU A 31 11.94 -7.21 21.54
CA LEU A 31 13.36 -6.89 21.75
C LEU A 31 13.62 -5.39 21.96
N PHE A 32 12.78 -4.51 21.40
CA PHE A 32 13.04 -3.07 21.33
C PHE A 32 11.87 -2.18 21.79
N GLN A 33 10.99 -2.70 22.66
CA GLN A 33 9.73 -2.07 23.09
C GLN A 33 9.84 -0.58 23.47
N ASN A 34 10.94 -0.19 24.12
CA ASN A 34 11.15 1.17 24.66
C ASN A 34 11.98 2.09 23.74
N ARG A 35 12.20 1.71 22.49
CA ARG A 35 13.03 2.48 21.55
C ARG A 35 12.18 3.32 20.62
N ASN A 36 12.41 4.62 20.61
CA ASN A 36 11.68 5.57 19.76
C ASN A 36 11.82 5.29 18.24
N TRP A 37 12.83 4.53 17.82
CA TRP A 37 13.06 4.17 16.42
C TRP A 37 12.34 2.90 15.97
N ILE A 38 11.65 2.17 16.87
CA ILE A 38 10.95 0.91 16.55
C ILE A 38 9.95 1.07 15.40
N ILE A 39 9.33 2.24 15.28
CA ILE A 39 8.36 2.53 14.24
C ILE A 39 8.93 2.43 12.82
N TYR A 40 10.24 2.70 12.65
CA TYR A 40 10.91 2.56 11.36
C TYR A 40 11.11 1.09 10.97
N VAL A 41 11.31 0.21 11.95
CA VAL A 41 11.33 -1.25 11.72
C VAL A 41 9.94 -1.74 11.37
N LEU A 42 8.89 -1.24 12.04
CA LEU A 42 7.52 -1.58 11.70
C LEU A 42 7.14 -1.12 10.29
N GLU A 43 7.59 0.07 9.86
CA GLU A 43 7.46 0.54 8.47
C GLU A 43 8.15 -0.41 7.48
N LEU A 44 9.40 -0.82 7.75
CA LEU A 44 10.13 -1.75 6.90
C LEU A 44 9.36 -3.07 6.73
N ILE A 45 8.99 -3.71 7.84
CA ILE A 45 8.35 -5.03 7.80
C ILE A 45 6.95 -4.96 7.16
N SER A 46 6.18 -3.92 7.49
CA SER A 46 4.81 -3.79 7.01
C SER A 46 4.75 -3.37 5.54
N THR A 47 5.66 -2.49 5.09
CA THR A 47 5.77 -2.15 3.66
C THR A 47 6.28 -3.34 2.85
N PHE A 48 7.19 -4.16 3.41
CA PHE A 48 7.64 -5.39 2.76
C PHE A 48 6.47 -6.36 2.59
N GLN A 49 5.68 -6.60 3.65
CA GLN A 49 4.49 -7.43 3.58
C GLN A 49 3.51 -6.94 2.50
N LEU A 50 3.22 -5.63 2.50
CA LEU A 50 2.37 -5.01 1.49
C LEU A 50 2.85 -5.34 0.07
N CYS A 51 4.11 -5.03 -0.21
CA CYS A 51 4.69 -5.19 -1.54
C CYS A 51 4.80 -6.66 -1.97
N ALA A 52 5.24 -7.54 -1.07
CA ALA A 52 5.39 -8.97 -1.34
C ALA A 52 4.05 -9.66 -1.61
N CYS A 53 3.02 -9.34 -0.82
CA CYS A 53 1.67 -9.82 -1.05
C CYS A 53 1.10 -9.31 -2.40
N THR A 54 1.32 -8.03 -2.72
CA THR A 54 0.85 -7.46 -3.99
C THR A 54 1.58 -8.07 -5.19
N HIS A 55 2.87 -8.38 -5.08
CA HIS A 55 3.62 -9.11 -6.13
C HIS A 55 2.96 -10.45 -6.46
N GLU A 56 2.63 -11.25 -5.43
CA GLU A 56 1.98 -12.55 -5.64
C GLU A 56 0.56 -12.40 -6.23
N LEU A 57 -0.23 -11.45 -5.73
CA LEU A 57 -1.56 -11.20 -6.27
C LEU A 57 -1.55 -10.69 -7.71
N LYS A 58 -0.58 -9.83 -8.04
CA LYS A 58 -0.38 -9.35 -9.41
C LYS A 58 -0.03 -10.51 -10.33
N LEU A 59 0.91 -11.36 -9.94
CA LEU A 59 1.28 -12.55 -10.71
C LEU A 59 0.08 -13.46 -10.96
N LEU A 60 -0.69 -13.74 -9.91
CA LEU A 60 -1.89 -14.56 -9.97
C LEU A 60 -2.96 -13.96 -10.90
N ALA A 61 -3.11 -12.63 -10.93
CA ALA A 61 -4.06 -11.93 -11.80
C ALA A 61 -3.61 -11.91 -13.28
N GLU A 62 -2.34 -11.63 -13.55
CA GLU A 62 -1.82 -11.41 -14.92
C GLU A 62 -1.66 -12.70 -15.72
N VAL A 63 -1.11 -13.77 -15.13
CA VAL A 63 -0.76 -14.98 -15.89
C VAL A 63 -1.96 -15.92 -16.05
N ARG A 64 -2.89 -15.93 -15.09
CA ARG A 64 -4.04 -16.86 -15.11
C ARG A 64 -5.34 -16.22 -15.57
N GLY A 65 -5.36 -14.91 -15.82
CA GLY A 65 -6.60 -14.21 -16.15
C GLY A 65 -7.68 -14.51 -15.11
N LEU A 66 -7.30 -14.43 -13.82
CA LEU A 66 -8.14 -14.81 -12.69
C LEU A 66 -9.52 -14.12 -12.82
N ASP A 67 -10.58 -14.84 -12.48
CA ASP A 67 -11.92 -14.25 -12.48
C ASP A 67 -11.91 -12.92 -11.70
N PRO A 68 -12.41 -11.81 -12.29
CA PRO A 68 -12.35 -10.50 -11.66
C PRO A 68 -12.97 -10.47 -10.26
N GLN A 69 -14.01 -11.26 -10.00
CA GLN A 69 -14.65 -11.30 -8.68
C GLN A 69 -13.74 -11.96 -7.64
N LEU A 70 -13.03 -13.03 -8.03
CA LEU A 70 -12.04 -13.65 -7.17
C LEU A 70 -10.86 -12.71 -6.90
N ALA A 71 -10.34 -12.02 -7.92
CA ALA A 71 -9.24 -11.06 -7.75
C ALA A 71 -9.61 -9.89 -6.80
N LEU A 72 -10.83 -9.36 -6.92
CA LEU A 72 -11.35 -8.34 -6.02
C LEU A 72 -11.59 -8.88 -4.61
N THR A 73 -12.07 -10.12 -4.49
CA THR A 73 -12.23 -10.77 -3.18
C THR A 73 -10.89 -10.92 -2.47
N LEU A 74 -9.86 -11.39 -3.17
CA LEU A 74 -8.50 -11.50 -2.63
C LEU A 74 -7.92 -10.13 -2.28
N THR A 75 -8.16 -9.11 -3.10
CA THR A 75 -7.77 -7.72 -2.84
C THR A 75 -8.41 -7.19 -1.55
N TYR A 76 -9.71 -7.43 -1.36
CA TYR A 76 -10.41 -7.07 -0.14
C TYR A 76 -9.82 -7.79 1.08
N LEU A 77 -9.71 -9.12 1.02
CA LEU A 77 -9.21 -9.94 2.12
C LEU A 77 -7.79 -9.56 2.53
N ILE A 78 -6.88 -9.41 1.57
CA ILE A 78 -5.50 -9.02 1.88
C ILE A 78 -5.42 -7.59 2.43
N SER A 79 -6.28 -6.68 1.96
CA SER A 79 -6.33 -5.31 2.47
C SER A 79 -6.81 -5.26 3.92
N VAL A 80 -7.76 -6.13 4.29
CA VAL A 80 -8.16 -6.32 5.70
C VAL A 80 -6.98 -6.85 6.52
N VAL A 81 -6.28 -7.88 6.04
CA VAL A 81 -5.10 -8.44 6.72
C VAL A 81 -4.02 -7.38 6.91
N HIS A 82 -3.72 -6.57 5.90
CA HIS A 82 -2.80 -5.44 5.99
C HIS A 82 -3.24 -4.42 7.04
N GLY A 83 -4.48 -3.96 6.98
CA GLY A 83 -5.03 -2.99 7.94
C GLY A 83 -5.01 -3.46 9.39
N LEU A 84 -5.14 -4.78 9.64
CA LEU A 84 -5.06 -5.37 10.97
C LEU A 84 -3.62 -5.64 11.45
N SER A 85 -2.66 -5.84 10.54
CA SER A 85 -1.31 -6.33 10.87
C SER A 85 -0.22 -5.25 10.89
N PHE A 86 -0.46 -4.05 10.37
CA PHE A 86 0.61 -3.05 10.21
C PHE A 86 1.04 -2.32 11.50
N HIS A 87 0.34 -2.51 12.63
CA HIS A 87 0.76 -2.02 13.95
C HIS A 87 1.18 -0.53 13.99
N GLY A 88 0.52 0.33 13.22
CA GLY A 88 0.80 1.78 13.17
C GLY A 88 1.81 2.23 12.10
N ALA A 89 2.32 1.31 11.28
CA ALA A 89 3.01 1.66 10.04
C ALA A 89 2.04 2.27 9.01
N ILE A 90 2.51 3.26 8.26
CA ILE A 90 1.78 3.99 7.23
C ILE A 90 1.88 3.25 5.89
N CYS A 91 3.06 2.70 5.57
CA CYS A 91 3.33 1.93 4.36
C CYS A 91 3.05 2.67 3.04
N ASN A 92 2.93 4.01 3.08
CA ASN A 92 2.63 4.84 1.91
C ASN A 92 3.31 6.22 2.03
N PRO A 93 4.14 6.62 1.05
CA PRO A 93 4.74 7.95 1.03
C PRO A 93 3.71 9.09 1.08
N THR A 94 2.57 9.01 0.38
CA THR A 94 1.56 10.08 0.44
C THR A 94 0.89 10.13 1.81
N GLY A 95 0.61 8.99 2.44
CA GLY A 95 0.15 8.95 3.84
C GLY A 95 1.15 9.57 4.82
N THR A 96 2.45 9.43 4.54
CA THR A 96 3.52 10.02 5.36
C THR A 96 3.58 11.54 5.16
N LEU A 97 3.42 12.01 3.92
CA LEU A 97 3.35 13.43 3.58
C LEU A 97 2.11 14.11 4.16
N GLU A 98 0.96 13.43 4.19
CA GLU A 98 -0.26 13.91 4.85
C GLU A 98 -0.03 14.10 6.36
N GLN A 99 0.59 13.13 7.05
CA GLN A 99 0.90 13.28 8.46
C GLN A 99 1.91 14.40 8.74
N LEU A 100 2.87 14.62 7.82
CA LEU A 100 3.77 15.77 7.88
C LEU A 100 3.00 17.09 7.72
N TRP A 101 2.05 17.16 6.78
CA TRP A 101 1.20 18.33 6.53
C TRP A 101 0.36 18.70 7.76
N HIS A 102 -0.23 17.72 8.42
CA HIS A 102 -0.98 17.92 9.67
C HIS A 102 -0.11 18.21 10.90
N GLY A 103 1.22 18.21 10.76
CA GLY A 103 2.15 18.43 11.86
C GLY A 103 2.26 17.24 12.84
N ALA A 104 1.76 16.07 12.46
CA ALA A 104 1.87 14.85 13.27
C ALA A 104 3.27 14.21 13.21
N LEU A 105 4.04 14.50 12.14
CA LEU A 105 5.43 14.05 11.98
C LEU A 105 6.38 15.23 11.75
N THR A 106 7.61 15.11 12.23
CA THR A 106 8.70 16.00 11.82
C THR A 106 9.21 15.65 10.42
N ARG A 107 9.85 16.61 9.74
CA ARG A 107 10.46 16.38 8.41
C ARG A 107 11.45 15.21 8.41
N GLY A 108 12.27 15.11 9.46
CA GLY A 108 13.23 14.02 9.62
C GLY A 108 12.53 12.66 9.74
N CYS A 109 11.51 12.57 10.60
CA CYS A 109 10.74 11.33 10.75
C CYS A 109 10.05 10.91 9.44
N ALA A 110 9.43 11.87 8.74
CA ALA A 110 8.79 11.61 7.45
C ALA A 110 9.80 11.08 6.42
N LEU A 111 10.97 11.70 6.29
CA LEU A 111 12.02 11.26 5.37
C LEU A 111 12.51 9.84 5.71
N THR A 112 12.75 9.54 6.98
CA THR A 112 13.17 8.21 7.42
C THR A 112 12.10 7.16 7.11
N ARG A 113 10.82 7.45 7.36
CA ARG A 113 9.72 6.52 7.02
C ARG A 113 9.60 6.28 5.53
N ILE A 114 9.66 7.31 4.70
CA ILE A 114 9.64 7.15 3.22
C ILE A 114 10.85 6.32 2.76
N SER A 115 12.02 6.55 3.36
CA SER A 115 13.22 5.74 3.06
C SER A 115 13.01 4.27 3.44
N CYS A 116 12.45 3.99 4.61
CA CYS A 116 12.07 2.64 5.02
C CYS A 116 11.09 1.99 4.03
N GLN A 117 10.07 2.74 3.60
CA GLN A 117 9.08 2.24 2.64
C GLN A 117 9.70 1.86 1.30
N LEU A 118 10.61 2.69 0.77
CA LEU A 118 11.31 2.41 -0.49
C LEU A 118 12.32 1.27 -0.38
N ILE A 119 13.04 1.16 0.76
CA ILE A 119 13.95 0.02 1.02
C ILE A 119 13.15 -1.28 1.10
N ALA A 120 12.01 -1.29 1.77
CA ALA A 120 11.15 -2.45 1.89
C ALA A 120 10.52 -2.86 0.55
N ALA A 121 10.11 -1.87 -0.25
CA ALA A 121 9.64 -2.07 -1.63
C ALA A 121 10.72 -2.74 -2.50
N GLU A 122 11.96 -2.24 -2.44
CA GLU A 122 13.09 -2.84 -3.15
C GLU A 122 13.40 -4.25 -2.65
N ALA A 123 13.36 -4.47 -1.34
CA ALA A 123 13.56 -5.79 -0.75
C ALA A 123 12.50 -6.79 -1.24
N ALA A 124 11.21 -6.42 -1.24
CA ALA A 124 10.14 -7.27 -1.76
C ALA A 124 10.39 -7.63 -3.23
N ARG A 125 10.74 -6.63 -4.07
CA ARG A 125 11.08 -6.85 -5.48
C ARG A 125 12.20 -7.87 -5.69
N ARG A 126 13.21 -7.90 -4.82
CA ARG A 126 14.33 -8.86 -4.91
C ARG A 126 14.00 -10.22 -4.32
N VAL A 127 13.21 -10.28 -3.25
CA VAL A 127 12.90 -11.51 -2.53
C VAL A 127 11.90 -12.38 -3.28
N MET A 128 10.88 -11.78 -3.89
CA MET A 128 9.79 -12.54 -4.54
C MET A 128 10.26 -13.48 -5.67
N PRO A 129 11.19 -13.09 -6.57
CA PRO A 129 11.76 -14.01 -7.54
C PRO A 129 12.38 -15.28 -6.94
N HIS A 130 12.95 -15.21 -5.73
CA HIS A 130 13.49 -16.41 -5.06
C HIS A 130 12.39 -17.36 -4.60
N ALA A 131 11.25 -16.83 -4.14
CA ALA A 131 10.10 -17.66 -3.80
C ALA A 131 9.50 -18.32 -5.05
N TRP A 132 9.36 -17.56 -6.14
CA TRP A 132 8.83 -18.07 -7.41
C TRP A 132 9.77 -19.08 -8.09
N ALA A 133 11.09 -18.94 -7.93
CA ALA A 133 12.09 -19.87 -8.46
C ALA A 133 11.97 -21.29 -7.88
N LEU A 134 11.27 -21.46 -6.75
CA LEU A 134 10.96 -22.79 -6.19
C LEU A 134 9.95 -23.57 -7.05
N ALA A 135 9.29 -22.91 -8.01
CA ALA A 135 8.36 -23.52 -8.98
C ALA A 135 7.32 -24.45 -8.32
N LEU A 136 6.77 -24.01 -7.17
CA LEU A 136 5.81 -24.79 -6.37
C LEU A 136 4.43 -24.96 -7.05
N SER A 137 4.21 -24.26 -8.16
CA SER A 137 2.97 -24.24 -8.95
C SER A 137 3.30 -24.04 -10.44
N ASP A 138 2.36 -24.37 -11.33
CA ASP A 138 2.53 -24.14 -12.77
C ASP A 138 2.65 -22.64 -13.06
N LEU A 139 1.92 -21.82 -12.30
CA LEU A 139 2.02 -20.36 -12.32
C LEU A 139 3.46 -19.90 -12.05
N HIS A 140 4.08 -20.39 -10.98
CA HIS A 140 5.45 -20.01 -10.61
C HIS A 140 6.49 -20.55 -11.60
N ALA A 141 6.30 -21.78 -12.10
CA ALA A 141 7.16 -22.37 -13.12
C ALA A 141 7.14 -21.55 -14.43
N GLN A 142 5.96 -21.14 -14.89
CA GLN A 142 5.80 -20.29 -16.07
C GLN A 142 6.44 -18.92 -15.88
N HIS A 143 6.23 -18.28 -14.73
CA HIS A 143 6.85 -16.98 -14.43
C HIS A 143 8.38 -17.06 -14.34
N SER A 144 8.91 -18.18 -13.80
CA SER A 144 10.35 -18.44 -13.80
C SER A 144 10.88 -18.63 -15.23
N ALA A 145 10.13 -19.31 -16.11
CA ALA A 145 10.53 -19.52 -17.50
C ALA A 145 10.61 -18.20 -18.31
N THR A 146 9.83 -17.19 -17.95
CA THR A 146 9.90 -15.84 -18.56
C THR A 146 10.91 -14.91 -17.89
N GLY A 147 11.68 -15.42 -16.92
CA GLY A 147 12.70 -14.67 -16.19
C GLY A 147 12.13 -13.62 -15.23
N PHE A 148 10.96 -13.89 -14.64
CA PHE A 148 10.27 -13.02 -13.67
C PHE A 148 9.89 -11.63 -14.21
N LYS A 149 9.69 -11.53 -15.54
CA LYS A 149 9.34 -10.27 -16.21
C LYS A 149 7.83 -10.11 -16.29
N CYS A 150 7.37 -8.87 -16.16
CA CYS A 150 5.98 -8.53 -16.48
C CYS A 150 5.74 -8.70 -17.98
N ALA A 151 4.54 -9.15 -18.36
CA ALA A 151 4.18 -9.40 -19.76
C ALA A 151 3.94 -8.10 -20.55
N SER A 152 3.40 -7.06 -19.90
CA SER A 152 2.99 -5.81 -20.52
C SER A 152 3.24 -4.60 -19.62
N SER A 153 3.04 -3.39 -20.17
CA SER A 153 3.06 -2.18 -19.36
C SER A 153 1.90 -2.17 -18.36
N PRO A 154 2.14 -1.79 -17.10
CA PRO A 154 1.08 -1.59 -16.12
C PRO A 154 0.29 -0.30 -16.34
N VAL A 155 0.78 0.61 -17.20
CA VAL A 155 0.07 1.81 -17.62
C VAL A 155 -0.59 1.51 -18.97
N ASN A 156 -1.88 1.18 -18.92
CA ASN A 156 -2.71 0.81 -20.06
C ASN A 156 -3.69 1.94 -20.45
N ALA A 157 -3.18 3.17 -20.45
CA ALA A 157 -3.91 4.38 -20.82
C ALA A 157 -2.93 5.50 -21.22
N PRO A 158 -3.38 6.54 -21.93
CA PRO A 158 -2.58 7.76 -22.10
C PRO A 158 -2.09 8.30 -20.77
N LEU A 159 -0.84 8.79 -20.71
CA LEU A 159 -0.18 9.17 -19.45
C LEU A 159 -0.98 10.14 -18.58
N LEU A 160 -1.63 11.14 -19.19
CA LEU A 160 -2.46 12.09 -18.45
C LEU A 160 -3.68 11.42 -17.83
N GLN A 161 -4.32 10.51 -18.56
CA GLN A 161 -5.44 9.73 -18.05
C GLN A 161 -4.99 8.81 -16.92
N ALA A 162 -3.85 8.12 -17.07
CA ALA A 162 -3.27 7.27 -16.03
C ALA A 162 -2.96 8.07 -14.74
N ALA A 163 -2.31 9.22 -14.87
CA ALA A 163 -2.03 10.10 -13.74
C ALA A 163 -3.33 10.62 -13.08
N ALA A 164 -4.37 10.92 -13.87
CA ALA A 164 -5.67 11.33 -13.36
C ALA A 164 -6.39 10.21 -12.59
N VAL A 165 -6.25 8.95 -13.03
CA VAL A 165 -6.77 7.77 -12.31
C VAL A 165 -6.09 7.64 -10.95
N GLU A 166 -4.75 7.68 -10.92
CA GLU A 166 -3.97 7.58 -9.68
C GLU A 166 -4.22 8.75 -8.72
N LEU A 167 -4.36 9.97 -9.26
CA LEU A 167 -4.80 11.15 -8.51
C LEU A 167 -6.17 10.93 -7.88
N SER A 168 -7.15 10.47 -8.67
CA SER A 168 -8.52 10.27 -8.20
C SER A 168 -8.58 9.18 -7.13
N CYS A 169 -7.84 8.09 -7.31
CA CYS A 169 -7.75 7.02 -6.33
C CYS A 169 -7.14 7.52 -5.01
N ALA A 170 -6.02 8.23 -5.08
CA ALA A 170 -5.39 8.82 -3.88
C ALA A 170 -6.33 9.82 -3.19
N PHE A 171 -6.98 10.71 -3.94
CA PHE A 171 -7.95 11.66 -3.39
C PHE A 171 -9.06 10.96 -2.60
N VAL A 172 -9.65 9.91 -3.17
CA VAL A 172 -10.71 9.13 -2.51
C VAL A 172 -10.16 8.41 -1.28
N MET A 173 -8.98 7.79 -1.38
CA MET A 173 -8.35 7.09 -0.25
C MET A 173 -8.05 8.01 0.92
N HIS A 174 -7.38 9.14 0.68
CA HIS A 174 -7.04 10.11 1.72
C HIS A 174 -8.31 10.71 2.36
N THR A 175 -9.34 10.97 1.54
CA THR A 175 -10.66 11.38 2.05
C THR A 175 -11.27 10.29 2.93
N ALA A 176 -11.28 9.04 2.47
CA ALA A 176 -11.88 7.92 3.19
C ALA A 176 -11.19 7.70 4.54
N VAL A 177 -9.86 7.68 4.58
CA VAL A 177 -9.06 7.56 5.82
C VAL A 177 -9.45 8.66 6.81
N SER A 178 -9.47 9.92 6.35
CA SER A 178 -9.85 11.08 7.17
C SER A 178 -11.28 11.02 7.73
N LYS A 179 -12.25 10.41 7.00
CA LYS A 179 -13.64 10.29 7.47
C LYS A 179 -13.86 9.06 8.34
N VAL A 180 -13.16 7.96 8.06
CA VAL A 180 -13.27 6.70 8.78
C VAL A 180 -12.80 6.83 10.24
N GLU A 181 -11.93 7.80 10.56
CA GLU A 181 -11.59 8.12 11.96
C GLU A 181 -12.80 8.45 12.84
N LYS A 182 -13.91 8.93 12.24
CA LYS A 182 -15.15 9.26 12.95
C LYS A 182 -16.09 8.06 13.11
N VAL A 183 -15.79 6.95 12.44
CA VAL A 183 -16.54 5.71 12.51
C VAL A 183 -15.98 4.84 13.65
N ASP A 184 -16.80 3.96 14.20
CA ASP A 184 -16.38 2.96 15.20
C ASP A 184 -15.17 2.16 14.71
N GLU A 185 -14.24 1.89 15.63
CA GLU A 185 -12.97 1.22 15.34
C GLU A 185 -13.14 -0.13 14.63
N LYS A 186 -14.19 -0.90 14.97
CA LYS A 186 -14.51 -2.19 14.34
C LYS A 186 -14.78 -2.12 12.84
N TYR A 187 -15.23 -0.98 12.32
CA TYR A 187 -15.59 -0.82 10.91
C TYR A 187 -14.47 -0.17 10.07
N ARG A 188 -13.44 0.39 10.71
CA ARG A 188 -12.44 1.20 10.01
C ARG A 188 -11.66 0.39 8.97
N VAL A 189 -11.12 -0.75 9.36
CA VAL A 189 -10.34 -1.61 8.46
C VAL A 189 -11.20 -2.19 7.34
N PRO A 190 -12.38 -2.81 7.62
CA PRO A 190 -13.27 -3.27 6.55
C PRO A 190 -13.70 -2.16 5.58
N ALA A 191 -13.96 -0.95 6.07
CA ALA A 191 -14.35 0.17 5.22
C ALA A 191 -13.21 0.60 4.29
N ILE A 192 -11.98 0.74 4.80
CA ILE A 192 -10.83 1.09 3.97
C ILE A 192 -10.51 -0.01 2.95
N ALA A 193 -10.59 -1.29 3.35
CA ALA A 193 -10.42 -2.41 2.43
C ALA A 193 -11.48 -2.41 1.31
N ALA A 194 -12.73 -2.06 1.62
CA ALA A 194 -13.79 -1.92 0.63
C ALA A 194 -13.50 -0.77 -0.34
N VAL A 195 -13.04 0.39 0.16
CA VAL A 195 -12.66 1.52 -0.70
C VAL A 195 -11.52 1.15 -1.63
N ILE A 196 -10.46 0.50 -1.13
CA ILE A 196 -9.35 0.00 -1.96
C ILE A 196 -9.88 -0.93 -3.07
N THR A 197 -10.74 -1.87 -2.70
CA THR A 197 -11.31 -2.85 -3.65
C THR A 197 -12.14 -2.17 -4.74
N ILE A 198 -12.96 -1.16 -4.38
CA ILE A 198 -13.75 -0.37 -5.34
C ILE A 198 -12.83 0.42 -6.28
N LEU A 199 -11.75 1.01 -5.78
CA LEU A 199 -10.79 1.75 -6.61
C LEU A 199 -10.03 0.82 -7.56
N VAL A 200 -9.64 -0.37 -7.10
CA VAL A 200 -9.04 -1.41 -7.95
C VAL A 200 -10.02 -1.87 -9.02
N TYR A 201 -11.30 -2.06 -8.68
CA TYR A 201 -12.33 -2.35 -9.68
C TYR A 201 -12.46 -1.23 -10.73
N ALA A 202 -12.50 0.03 -10.28
CA ALA A 202 -12.74 1.18 -11.16
C ALA A 202 -11.55 1.55 -12.06
N GLY A 203 -10.32 1.50 -11.53
CA GLY A 203 -9.11 1.99 -12.20
C GLY A 203 -8.01 0.95 -12.42
N GLY A 204 -8.14 -0.25 -11.86
CA GLY A 204 -7.10 -1.28 -11.87
C GLY A 204 -6.67 -1.70 -13.27
N HIS A 205 -7.60 -1.79 -14.21
CA HIS A 205 -7.31 -2.14 -15.61
C HIS A 205 -6.51 -1.06 -16.37
N LEU A 206 -6.44 0.17 -15.86
CA LEU A 206 -5.71 1.29 -16.49
C LEU A 206 -4.32 1.49 -15.89
N THR A 207 -4.18 1.37 -14.56
CA THR A 207 -2.91 1.69 -13.87
C THR A 207 -2.52 0.69 -12.77
N GLY A 208 -3.35 -0.31 -12.51
CA GLY A 208 -3.32 -1.13 -11.30
C GLY A 208 -3.94 -0.47 -10.07
N ALA A 209 -4.39 0.80 -10.18
CA ALA A 209 -4.96 1.61 -9.09
C ALA A 209 -4.12 1.49 -7.81
N VAL A 210 -2.88 1.97 -7.86
CA VAL A 210 -1.89 1.70 -6.82
C VAL A 210 -1.91 2.75 -5.71
N PHE A 211 -2.05 4.03 -6.09
CA PHE A 211 -2.16 5.25 -5.26
C PHE A 211 -1.18 5.33 -4.09
N ASN A 212 -0.05 4.62 -4.22
CA ASN A 212 0.98 4.46 -3.22
C ASN A 212 2.33 4.41 -3.94
N PRO A 213 3.14 5.48 -3.85
CA PRO A 213 4.39 5.55 -4.61
C PRO A 213 5.41 4.45 -4.26
N ALA A 214 5.48 4.00 -3.00
CA ALA A 214 6.39 2.92 -2.62
C ALA A 214 5.94 1.56 -3.17
N LEU A 215 4.64 1.29 -3.12
CA LEU A 215 4.08 0.08 -3.71
C LEU A 215 4.27 0.06 -5.23
N ALA A 216 3.99 1.18 -5.90
CA ALA A 216 4.18 1.30 -7.35
C ALA A 216 5.66 1.12 -7.74
N PHE A 217 6.58 1.70 -6.98
CA PHE A 217 8.02 1.49 -7.17
C PHE A 217 8.40 0.01 -7.08
N SER A 218 7.78 -0.75 -6.17
CA SER A 218 8.01 -2.19 -6.05
C SER A 218 7.45 -2.99 -7.24
N VAL A 219 6.19 -2.77 -7.60
CA VAL A 219 5.44 -3.72 -8.47
C VAL A 219 5.25 -3.24 -9.91
N GLN A 220 5.30 -1.93 -10.18
CA GLN A 220 5.05 -1.35 -11.52
C GLN A 220 6.33 -0.94 -12.25
N PHE A 221 7.24 -0.26 -11.56
CA PHE A 221 8.47 0.27 -12.16
C PHE A 221 9.40 -0.80 -12.78
N PRO A 222 9.41 -2.07 -12.34
CA PRO A 222 10.20 -3.11 -12.99
C PRO A 222 9.63 -3.58 -14.34
N CYS A 223 8.38 -3.24 -14.64
CA CYS A 223 7.70 -3.67 -15.85
C CYS A 223 8.12 -2.82 -17.06
N PRO A 224 8.03 -3.36 -18.29
CA PRO A 224 8.40 -2.63 -19.51
C PRO A 224 7.30 -1.65 -19.94
N GLY A 225 7.62 -0.77 -20.89
CA GLY A 225 6.64 0.01 -21.67
C GLY A 225 6.59 1.50 -21.37
N ASN A 226 7.06 1.94 -20.21
CA ASN A 226 7.24 3.36 -19.90
C ASN A 226 8.58 3.63 -19.24
N SER A 227 9.07 4.85 -19.39
CA SER A 227 10.27 5.32 -18.73
C SER A 227 10.06 5.53 -17.22
N PHE A 228 11.15 5.59 -16.46
CA PHE A 228 11.10 5.92 -15.04
C PHE A 228 10.41 7.26 -14.77
N ALA A 229 10.62 8.26 -15.64
CA ALA A 229 10.01 9.59 -15.52
C ALA A 229 8.49 9.54 -15.73
N GLU A 230 8.02 8.77 -16.71
CA GLU A 230 6.60 8.57 -16.98
C GLU A 230 5.91 7.82 -15.83
N TYR A 231 6.53 6.75 -15.32
CA TYR A 231 6.02 6.08 -14.12
C TYR A 231 6.03 6.98 -12.89
N SER A 232 7.03 7.85 -12.75
CA SER A 232 7.05 8.84 -11.66
C SER A 232 5.93 9.87 -11.80
N PHE A 233 5.63 10.31 -13.03
CA PHE A 233 4.50 11.19 -13.29
C PHE A 233 3.17 10.54 -12.88
N VAL A 234 2.94 9.29 -13.26
CA VAL A 234 1.71 8.57 -12.94
C VAL A 234 1.61 8.23 -11.45
N TYR A 235 2.65 7.61 -10.87
CA TYR A 235 2.58 6.98 -9.54
C TYR A 235 3.18 7.81 -8.39
N TRP A 236 3.85 8.93 -8.67
CA TRP A 236 4.23 9.91 -7.64
C TRP A 236 3.40 11.18 -7.75
N ILE A 237 3.43 11.85 -8.90
CA ILE A 237 2.78 13.16 -9.06
C ILE A 237 1.26 13.02 -8.93
N GLY A 238 0.64 12.05 -9.61
CA GLY A 238 -0.79 11.74 -9.47
C GLY A 238 -1.21 11.60 -8.00
N PRO A 239 -0.67 10.62 -7.24
CA PRO A 239 -1.04 10.40 -5.85
C PRO A 239 -0.75 11.58 -4.91
N VAL A 240 0.37 12.29 -5.09
CA VAL A 240 0.68 13.50 -4.29
C VAL A 240 -0.35 14.60 -4.53
N LEU A 241 -0.76 14.83 -5.79
CA LEU A 241 -1.81 15.79 -6.11
C LEU A 241 -3.17 15.35 -5.56
N GLY A 242 -3.49 14.05 -5.62
CA GLY A 242 -4.74 13.51 -5.09
C GLY A 242 -4.86 13.70 -3.59
N MET A 243 -3.82 13.34 -2.85
CA MET A 243 -3.68 13.62 -1.41
C MET A 243 -3.85 15.12 -1.13
N THR A 244 -3.08 15.97 -1.82
CA THR A 244 -3.12 17.43 -1.61
C THR A 244 -4.52 17.99 -1.86
N GLY A 245 -5.18 17.54 -2.93
CA GLY A 245 -6.55 17.94 -3.25
C GLY A 245 -7.55 17.57 -2.16
N SER A 246 -7.43 16.38 -1.58
CA SER A 246 -8.28 15.95 -0.45
C SER A 246 -8.11 16.86 0.76
N LEU A 247 -6.85 17.14 1.14
CA LEU A 247 -6.53 18.01 2.26
C LEU A 247 -7.04 19.44 2.05
N LEU A 248 -6.79 20.03 0.88
CA LEU A 248 -7.25 21.39 0.59
C LEU A 248 -8.78 21.49 0.61
N LEU A 249 -9.49 20.49 0.08
CA LEU A 249 -10.95 20.50 0.08
C LEU A 249 -11.51 20.39 1.50
N PHE A 250 -11.02 19.44 2.30
CA PHE A 250 -11.63 19.12 3.60
C PHE A 250 -11.09 19.91 4.78
N ASP A 251 -9.84 20.39 4.73
CA ASP A 251 -9.24 21.18 5.81
C ASP A 251 -9.37 22.68 5.60
N LYS A 252 -9.47 23.13 4.34
CA LYS A 252 -9.48 24.56 4.01
C LYS A 252 -10.82 24.99 3.42
N ALA A 253 -11.22 24.43 2.27
CA ALA A 253 -12.37 24.92 1.52
C ALA A 253 -13.69 24.71 2.28
N ILE A 254 -13.99 23.48 2.72
CA ILE A 254 -15.24 23.19 3.43
C ILE A 254 -15.35 23.95 4.76
N PRO A 255 -14.33 24.00 5.64
CA PRO A 255 -14.38 24.81 6.85
C PRO A 255 -14.58 26.31 6.58
N ALA A 256 -13.94 26.86 5.54
CA ALA A 256 -14.10 28.25 5.15
C ALA A 256 -15.54 28.56 4.69
N ILE A 257 -16.14 27.66 3.90
CA ILE A 257 -17.53 27.80 3.43
C ILE A 257 -18.53 27.57 4.58
N SER A 258 -18.24 26.64 5.49
CA SER A 258 -19.14 26.27 6.60
C SER A 258 -19.03 27.20 7.82
N GLY A 259 -18.10 28.16 7.84
CA GLY A 259 -17.91 29.09 8.97
C GLY A 259 -17.39 28.45 10.27
N LYS A 260 -16.93 27.19 10.25
CA LYS A 260 -16.38 26.49 11.42
C LYS A 260 -14.86 26.54 11.41
N ARG A 261 -14.24 27.28 12.35
CA ARG A 261 -12.78 27.22 12.58
C ARG A 261 -12.40 25.87 13.22
N THR A 262 -11.47 25.14 12.61
CA THR A 262 -10.88 23.93 13.19
C THR A 262 -9.68 24.29 14.07
N ASN A 263 -9.75 23.94 15.36
CA ASN A 263 -8.57 24.00 16.24
C ASN A 263 -7.65 22.79 15.94
N PRO A 264 -6.33 22.98 15.79
CA PRO A 264 -5.41 21.88 15.60
C PRO A 264 -5.36 21.00 16.86
N LYS A 265 -5.53 19.67 16.69
CA LYS A 265 -5.31 18.69 17.76
C LYS A 265 -3.81 18.58 18.03
N GLN A 266 -3.38 18.86 19.26
CA GLN A 266 -2.00 18.61 19.67
C GLN A 266 -1.76 17.08 19.77
N LEU A 267 -0.88 16.56 18.94
CA LEU A 267 -0.31 15.21 19.06
C LEU A 267 1.17 15.31 19.47
N ASN A 268 1.64 14.34 20.26
CA ASN A 268 3.06 14.20 20.63
C ASN A 268 3.91 13.85 19.38
N SER A 269 5.18 14.31 19.37
CA SER A 269 6.15 14.23 18.26
C SER A 269 6.41 12.84 17.66
N ASN A 270 5.95 11.77 18.31
CA ASN A 270 6.17 10.37 17.91
C ASN A 270 4.88 9.62 17.52
N GLY A 271 3.69 10.26 17.55
CA GLY A 271 2.44 9.64 17.09
C GLY A 271 1.91 8.45 17.93
N LEU A 272 2.53 8.16 19.09
CA LEU A 272 2.09 7.11 20.01
C LEU A 272 1.17 7.68 21.10
N LYS A 273 0.03 7.02 21.38
CA LYS A 273 -0.80 7.34 22.56
C LYS A 273 -0.03 6.96 23.83
N VAL A 274 0.25 7.94 24.69
CA VAL A 274 0.75 7.68 26.05
C VAL A 274 -0.36 6.98 26.83
N LYS A 275 -0.12 5.71 27.23
CA LYS A 275 -0.95 5.05 28.22
C LYS A 275 -0.76 5.81 29.53
N LYS A 276 -1.78 6.53 30.01
CA LYS A 276 -1.76 7.08 31.38
C LYS A 276 -1.61 5.89 32.33
N MET A 277 -0.43 5.72 32.92
CA MET A 277 -0.28 4.92 34.13
C MET A 277 -1.09 5.65 35.22
N LYS A 278 -2.12 4.97 35.72
CA LYS A 278 -2.72 5.30 37.02
C LYS A 278 -1.80 4.78 38.10
#